data_AF-A0A358CSZ5-F1
#
_entry.id   AF-A0A358CSZ5-F1
#
_cell.length_a   1.000
_cell.length_b   1.000
_cell.length_c   1.000
_cell.angle_alpha   90.00
_cell.angle_beta   90.00
_cell.angle_gamma   90.00
#
_symmetry.space_group_name_H-M   'P 1'
#
loop_
_entity.id
_entity.type
_entity.pdbx_description
1 polymer ?
#
loop_
_entity_poly.entity_id
_entity_poly.type
_entity_poly.pdbx_seq_one_letter_code
_entity_poly.pdbx_strand_id
1 'polypeptide(L)'
;MSELREYFDNTKGFGVLSTADANGEVNAAVYSRPHVMDDGSLAIVMNDRLSHSNVVATQKAHFLFRENTSGYKGKRLSLTMLREEEDTELLFELCRRCKIDEEQPTKRRFLVFFRVDKELPLIGS
;
A
#
# COMPACT_ATOMS: atom_id res chain seq x y z
N MET A 1 -20.18 -4.48 -0.21
CA MET A 1 -18.74 -4.40 -0.57
C MET A 1 -18.44 -2.95 -0.90
N SER A 2 -17.31 -2.39 -0.44
CA SER A 2 -16.95 -1.02 -0.82
C SER A 2 -16.54 -0.95 -2.29
N GLU A 3 -16.77 0.19 -2.96
CA GLU A 3 -16.40 0.39 -4.37
C GLU A 3 -14.88 0.20 -4.60
N LEU A 4 -14.06 0.57 -3.62
CA LEU A 4 -12.61 0.38 -3.66
C LEU A 4 -12.21 -1.11 -3.64
N ARG A 5 -12.92 -1.95 -2.87
CA ARG A 5 -12.64 -3.39 -2.83
C ARG A 5 -12.91 -4.01 -4.20
N GLU A 6 -14.10 -3.76 -4.75
CA GLU A 6 -14.45 -4.25 -6.08
C GLU A 6 -13.46 -3.77 -7.15
N TYR A 7 -13.03 -2.50 -7.07
CA TYR A 7 -12.04 -1.94 -7.97
C TYR A 7 -10.71 -2.70 -7.92
N PHE A 8 -10.11 -2.88 -6.73
CA PHE A 8 -8.81 -3.53 -6.61
C PHE A 8 -8.85 -5.05 -6.83
N ASP A 9 -9.97 -5.71 -6.54
CA ASP A 9 -10.15 -7.14 -6.80
C ASP A 9 -10.15 -7.42 -8.31
N ASN A 10 -10.87 -6.61 -9.08
CA ASN A 10 -11.10 -6.84 -10.51
C ASN A 10 -10.11 -6.13 -11.43
N THR A 11 -9.38 -5.12 -10.92
CA THR A 11 -8.49 -4.30 -11.75
C THR A 11 -7.03 -4.66 -11.54
N LYS A 12 -6.36 -5.08 -12.63
CA LYS A 12 -4.90 -5.30 -12.64
C LYS A 12 -4.19 -4.00 -13.01
N GLY A 13 -3.00 -3.79 -12.45
CA GLY A 13 -2.26 -2.56 -12.67
C GLY A 13 -0.93 -2.52 -11.96
N PHE A 14 -0.32 -1.34 -11.98
CA PHE A 14 0.97 -1.01 -11.39
C PHE A 14 0.78 0.00 -10.26
N GLY A 15 1.24 -0.36 -9.07
CA GLY A 15 1.13 0.47 -7.86
C GLY A 15 2.45 1.11 -7.48
N VAL A 16 2.41 2.39 -7.10
CA VAL A 16 3.54 3.14 -6.53
C VAL A 16 3.08 3.73 -5.21
N LEU A 17 3.83 3.44 -4.15
CA LEU A 17 3.65 4.07 -2.85
C LEU A 17 4.72 5.16 -2.69
N SER A 18 4.26 6.39 -2.55
CA SER A 18 5.08 7.55 -2.22
C SER A 18 4.98 7.87 -0.73
N THR A 19 6.11 8.18 -0.13
CA THR A 19 6.31 8.44 1.30
C THR A 19 7.29 9.59 1.47
N ALA A 20 7.40 10.15 2.67
CA ALA A 20 8.42 11.14 2.98
C ALA A 20 8.94 10.91 4.41
N ASP A 21 10.18 11.30 4.67
CA ASP A 21 10.72 11.33 6.02
C ASP A 21 10.28 12.60 6.79
N ALA A 22 10.70 12.74 8.06
CA ALA A 22 10.35 13.89 8.89
C ALA A 22 10.98 15.22 8.43
N ASN A 23 12.01 15.17 7.58
CA ASN A 23 12.65 16.36 7.00
C ASN A 23 12.00 16.76 5.66
N GLY A 24 11.08 15.96 5.14
CA GLY A 24 10.43 16.16 3.85
C GLY A 24 11.17 15.51 2.67
N GLU A 25 12.17 14.68 2.91
CA GLU A 25 12.83 13.91 1.85
C GLU A 25 11.86 12.85 1.31
N VAL A 26 11.57 12.93 0.01
CA VAL A 26 10.55 12.11 -0.63
C VAL A 26 11.11 10.79 -1.17
N ASN A 27 10.30 9.74 -1.09
CA ASN A 27 10.63 8.42 -1.62
C ASN A 27 9.42 7.83 -2.37
N ALA A 28 9.67 7.05 -3.41
CA ALA A 28 8.65 6.32 -4.15
C ALA A 28 9.13 4.92 -4.48
N ALA A 29 8.31 3.91 -4.16
CA ALA A 29 8.64 2.51 -4.41
C ALA A 29 7.44 1.76 -5.01
N VAL A 30 7.73 0.71 -5.77
CA VAL A 30 6.69 -0.14 -6.37
C VAL A 30 6.08 -1.02 -5.30
N TYR A 31 4.74 -1.03 -5.24
CA TYR A 31 3.97 -1.86 -4.33
C TYR A 31 2.87 -2.61 -5.09
N SER A 32 2.50 -3.78 -4.57
CA SER A 32 1.34 -4.52 -5.05
C SER A 32 0.04 -3.77 -4.72
N ARG A 33 -1.06 -4.21 -5.33
CA ARG A 33 -2.41 -3.71 -4.98
C ARG A 33 -2.65 -3.87 -3.47
N PRO A 34 -3.20 -2.85 -2.80
CA PRO A 34 -3.54 -2.96 -1.39
C PRO A 34 -4.67 -3.97 -1.19
N HIS A 35 -4.71 -4.58 -0.01
CA HIS A 35 -5.88 -5.33 0.43
C HIS A 35 -6.90 -4.36 1.01
N VAL A 36 -8.16 -4.43 0.58
CA VAL A 36 -9.23 -3.60 1.16
C VAL A 36 -9.92 -4.41 2.25
N MET A 37 -9.86 -3.92 3.48
CA MET A 37 -10.45 -4.56 4.66
C MET A 37 -11.96 -4.34 4.73
N ASP A 38 -12.65 -5.08 5.59
CA ASP A 38 -14.12 -5.00 5.72
C ASP A 38 -14.60 -3.62 6.25
N ASP A 39 -13.78 -2.95 7.05
CA ASP A 39 -14.01 -1.58 7.54
C ASP A 39 -13.66 -0.50 6.50
N GLY A 40 -13.22 -0.88 5.31
CA GLY A 40 -12.83 0.02 4.23
C GLY A 40 -11.40 0.55 4.32
N SER A 41 -10.62 0.18 5.35
CA SER A 41 -9.20 0.51 5.43
C SER A 41 -8.40 -0.25 4.37
N LEU A 42 -7.25 0.31 3.97
CA LEU A 42 -6.29 -0.35 3.09
C LEU A 42 -5.19 -0.99 3.92
N ALA A 43 -4.87 -2.25 3.65
CA ALA A 43 -3.73 -2.94 4.24
C ALA A 43 -2.65 -3.19 3.19
N ILE A 44 -1.42 -2.78 3.48
CA ILE A 44 -0.25 -2.94 2.62
C ILE A 44 0.84 -3.67 3.41
N VAL A 45 1.36 -4.76 2.86
CA VAL A 45 2.53 -5.43 3.42
C VAL A 45 3.78 -4.62 3.09
N MET A 46 4.55 -4.26 4.13
CA MET A 46 5.81 -3.55 4.02
C MET A 46 6.94 -4.38 4.61
N ASN A 47 8.13 -4.29 4.01
CA ASN A 47 9.35 -4.78 4.64
C ASN A 47 9.96 -3.66 5.51
N ASP A 48 10.76 -4.04 6.50
CA ASP A 48 11.58 -3.13 7.30
C ASP A 48 12.62 -2.37 6.44
N ARG A 49 12.19 -1.27 5.81
CA ARG A 49 12.91 -0.48 4.79
C ARG A 49 12.45 0.97 4.82
N LEU A 50 13.05 1.80 3.96
CA LEU A 50 12.81 3.25 3.88
C LEU A 50 11.32 3.64 3.82
N SER A 51 10.50 3.02 2.96
CA SER A 51 9.07 3.37 2.87
C SER A 51 8.31 3.10 4.18
N HIS A 52 8.63 2.02 4.89
CA HIS A 52 8.03 1.70 6.18
C HIS A 52 8.46 2.71 7.24
N SER A 53 9.76 2.96 7.37
CA SER A 53 10.32 3.97 8.27
C SER A 53 9.69 5.36 8.06
N ASN A 54 9.55 5.79 6.80
CA ASN A 54 8.92 7.05 6.44
C ASN A 54 7.44 7.12 6.88
N VAL A 55 6.69 6.03 6.68
CA VAL A 55 5.28 5.96 7.09
C VAL A 55 5.14 5.96 8.60
N VAL A 56 5.99 5.24 9.33
CA VAL A 56 5.96 5.26 10.81
C VAL A 56 6.28 6.66 11.34
N ALA A 57 7.26 7.35 10.73
CA ALA A 57 7.67 8.68 11.16
C ALA A 57 6.62 9.78 10.88
N THR A 58 5.93 9.71 9.73
CA THR A 58 5.05 10.79 9.27
C THR A 58 3.56 10.46 9.33
N GLN A 59 3.22 9.17 9.44
CA GLN A 59 1.87 8.62 9.29
C GLN A 59 1.21 8.93 7.95
N LYS A 60 1.97 9.37 6.94
CA LYS A 60 1.45 9.79 5.63
C LYS A 60 2.01 8.94 4.51
N ALA A 61 1.15 8.61 3.57
CA ALA A 61 1.54 8.02 2.30
C ALA A 61 0.62 8.48 1.18
N HIS A 62 1.07 8.29 -0.05
CA HIS A 62 0.26 8.48 -1.24
C HIS A 62 0.41 7.27 -2.16
N PHE A 63 -0.69 6.64 -2.54
CA PHE A 63 -0.69 5.49 -3.43
C PHE A 63 -1.21 5.87 -4.81
N LEU A 64 -0.37 5.73 -5.83
CA LEU A 64 -0.74 5.87 -7.22
C LEU A 64 -0.92 4.48 -7.82
N PHE A 65 -2.06 4.23 -8.43
CA PHE A 65 -2.33 2.99 -9.15
C PHE A 65 -2.68 3.30 -10.59
N ARG A 66 -1.92 2.71 -11.53
CA ARG A 66 -2.22 2.77 -12.96
C ARG A 66 -2.77 1.43 -13.43
N GLU A 67 -3.91 1.44 -14.09
CA GLU A 67 -4.53 0.25 -14.66
C GLU A 67 -3.70 -0.32 -15.82
N ASN A 68 -3.78 -1.64 -16.03
CA ASN A 68 -3.19 -2.30 -17.20
C ASN A 68 -4.13 -2.20 -18.42
N THR A 69 -4.38 -0.97 -18.86
CA THR A 69 -5.21 -0.64 -20.03
C THR A 69 -4.50 0.42 -20.87
N SER A 70 -4.97 0.64 -22.10
CA SER A 70 -4.52 1.78 -22.90
C SER A 70 -4.90 3.11 -22.24
N GLY A 71 -4.01 4.11 -22.39
CA GLY A 71 -4.16 5.44 -21.80
C GLY A 71 -3.80 5.51 -20.31
N TYR A 72 -4.20 6.60 -19.66
CA TYR A 72 -3.91 6.87 -18.25
C TYR A 72 -5.18 6.74 -17.40
N LYS A 73 -5.56 5.50 -17.10
CA LYS A 73 -6.64 5.19 -16.15
C LYS A 73 -6.07 4.67 -14.84
N GLY A 74 -6.74 5.00 -13.75
CA GLY A 74 -6.27 4.64 -12.42
C GLY A 74 -6.75 5.59 -11.34
N LYS A 75 -6.20 5.41 -10.13
CA LYS A 75 -6.54 6.18 -8.94
C LYS A 75 -5.29 6.70 -8.24
N ARG A 76 -5.44 7.84 -7.58
CA ARG A 76 -4.48 8.43 -6.65
C ARG A 76 -5.15 8.53 -5.28
N LEU A 77 -4.53 7.93 -4.27
CA LEU A 77 -5.09 7.82 -2.93
C LEU A 77 -4.16 8.54 -1.94
N SER A 78 -4.69 9.54 -1.23
CA SER A 78 -4.03 10.12 -0.06
C SER A 78 -4.35 9.27 1.16
N LEU A 79 -3.32 8.85 1.90
CA LEU A 79 -3.43 7.86 2.96
C LEU A 79 -2.89 8.40 4.29
N THR A 80 -3.59 8.08 5.37
CA THR A 80 -3.10 8.22 6.75
C THR A 80 -2.98 6.85 7.39
N MET A 81 -1.80 6.53 7.93
CA MET A 81 -1.57 5.30 8.70
C MET A 81 -2.48 5.30 9.94
N LEU A 82 -3.14 4.17 10.19
CA LEU A 82 -3.96 3.96 11.37
C LEU A 82 -3.19 3.16 12.43
N ARG A 83 -2.56 2.07 12.01
CA ARG A 83 -1.84 1.10 12.84
C ARG A 83 -1.00 0.18 11.97
N GLU A 84 -0.13 -0.58 12.61
CA GLU A 84 0.56 -1.72 11.99
C GLU A 84 0.43 -2.97 12.86
N GLU A 85 0.59 -4.11 12.20
CA GLU A 85 0.77 -5.43 12.82
C GLU A 85 2.08 -6.03 12.33
N GLU A 86 2.75 -6.78 13.19
CA GLU A 86 4.00 -7.47 12.88
C GLU A 86 3.82 -8.98 13.10
N ASP A 87 4.27 -9.79 12.14
CA ASP A 87 4.32 -11.25 12.22
C ASP A 87 3.00 -11.93 12.68
N THR A 88 1.85 -11.38 12.27
CA THR A 88 0.51 -11.93 12.58
C THR A 88 0.04 -12.96 11.54
N GLU A 89 -0.90 -13.83 11.93
CA GLU A 89 -1.54 -14.79 11.00
C GLU A 89 -2.16 -14.09 9.79
N LEU A 90 -2.81 -12.94 10.02
CA LEU A 90 -3.40 -12.13 8.96
C LEU A 90 -2.34 -11.65 7.95
N LEU A 91 -1.17 -11.22 8.43
CA LEU A 91 -0.06 -10.87 7.55
C LEU A 91 0.31 -12.04 6.65
N PHE A 92 0.49 -13.23 7.21
CA PHE A 92 0.86 -14.42 6.42
C PHE A 92 -0.25 -14.83 5.44
N GLU A 93 -1.52 -14.69 5.82
CA GLU A 93 -2.66 -14.97 4.94
C GLU A 93 -2.70 -14.04 3.72
N LEU A 94 -2.47 -12.73 3.94
CA LEU A 94 -2.48 -11.73 2.89
C LEU A 94 -1.21 -11.77 2.04
N CYS A 95 -0.07 -12.16 2.63
CA CYS A 95 1.21 -12.33 1.95
C CYS A 95 1.36 -13.70 1.26
N ARG A 96 0.28 -14.41 0.90
CA ARG A 96 0.31 -15.75 0.25
C ARG A 96 1.24 -15.88 -0.97
N ARG A 97 1.62 -14.77 -1.63
CA ARG A 97 2.57 -14.75 -2.77
C ARG A 97 3.95 -14.16 -2.44
N CYS A 98 4.13 -13.61 -1.25
CA CYS A 98 5.42 -13.17 -0.80
C CYS A 98 6.22 -14.43 -0.50
N LYS A 99 6.93 -14.96 -1.50
CA LYS A 99 7.91 -16.03 -1.29
C LYS A 99 8.68 -15.65 -0.03
N ILE A 100 8.53 -16.45 1.02
CA ILE A 100 9.46 -16.41 2.13
C ILE A 100 10.76 -16.78 1.44
N ASP A 101 11.65 -15.81 1.34
CA ASP A 101 12.97 -16.05 0.82
C ASP A 101 13.62 -16.95 1.88
N GLU A 102 13.61 -18.27 1.66
CA GLU A 102 14.13 -19.25 2.61
C GLU A 102 15.61 -18.98 2.94
N GLU A 103 16.30 -18.22 2.08
CA GLU A 103 17.67 -17.75 2.27
C GLU A 103 17.78 -16.53 3.22
N GLN A 104 16.70 -15.79 3.48
CA GLN A 104 16.68 -14.62 4.37
C GLN A 104 15.45 -14.62 5.32
N PRO A 105 15.39 -15.57 6.28
CA PRO A 105 14.28 -15.73 7.22
C PRO A 105 14.08 -14.55 8.20
N THR A 106 14.94 -13.53 8.18
CA THR A 106 14.98 -12.45 9.19
C THR A 106 14.40 -11.10 8.74
N LYS A 107 13.78 -11.01 7.56
CA LYS A 107 13.15 -9.76 7.13
C LYS A 107 11.78 -9.61 7.80
N ARG A 108 11.75 -8.87 8.91
CA ARG A 108 10.52 -8.40 9.56
C ARG A 108 9.57 -7.79 8.52
N ARG A 109 8.31 -8.19 8.60
CA ARG A 109 7.25 -7.69 7.73
C ARG A 109 6.17 -7.05 8.58
N PHE A 110 5.62 -5.97 8.05
CA PHE A 110 4.59 -5.20 8.71
C PHE A 110 3.36 -5.17 7.81
N LEU A 111 2.20 -5.45 8.37
CA LEU A 111 0.93 -5.19 7.74
C LEU A 111 0.46 -3.81 8.21
N VAL A 112 0.59 -2.82 7.34
CA VAL A 112 0.28 -1.44 7.67
C VAL A 112 -1.10 -1.08 7.16
N PHE A 113 -1.95 -0.57 8.06
CA PHE A 113 -3.33 -0.20 7.79
C PHE A 113 -3.44 1.31 7.58
N PHE A 114 -4.21 1.71 6.57
CA PHE A 114 -4.40 3.10 6.19
C PHE A 114 -5.88 3.44 6.05
N ARG A 115 -6.24 4.65 6.48
CA ARG A 115 -7.46 5.33 6.04
C ARG A 115 -7.20 6.02 4.70
N VAL A 116 -8.16 5.92 3.79
CA VAL A 116 -8.17 6.73 2.57
C VAL A 116 -8.77 8.09 2.91
N ASP A 117 -7.94 9.14 2.91
CA ASP A 117 -8.39 10.51 3.17
C ASP A 117 -8.97 11.16 1.92
N LYS A 118 -8.44 10.80 0.74
CA LYS A 118 -8.87 11.36 -0.54
C LYS A 118 -8.63 10.37 -1.68
N GLU A 119 -9.58 10.30 -2.59
CA GLU A 119 -9.48 9.59 -3.86
C GLU A 119 -9.56 10.57 -5.03
N LEU A 120 -8.65 10.40 -6.00
CA LEU A 120 -8.59 11.21 -7.22
C LEU A 120 -8.37 10.30 -8.44
N PRO A 121 -8.82 10.71 -9.64
CA PRO A 121 -8.42 10.05 -10.88
C PRO A 121 -6.90 10.16 -11.08
N LEU A 122 -6.34 9.21 -11.85
CA LEU A 122 -4.91 9.15 -12.14
C LEU A 122 -4.37 10.45 -12.73
N ILE A 123 -5.11 11.02 -13.68
CA ILE A 123 -4.79 12.30 -14.33
C ILE A 123 -5.77 13.38 -13.88
N GLY A 124 -5.31 14.62 -13.88
CA GLY A 124 -6.20 15.78 -13.72
C GLY A 124 -7.06 15.94 -14.98
N SER A 125 -8.30 16.38 -14.76
CA SER A 125 -9.16 16.92 -15.82
C SER A 125 -8.65 18.27 -16.29
#